data_AF-A0A6A7AJR8-F1
#
_entry.id   AF-A0A6A7AJR8-F1
#
_cell.length_a   1.000
_cell.length_b   1.000
_cell.length_c   1.000
_cell.angle_alpha   90.00
_cell.angle_beta   90.00
_cell.angle_gamma   90.00
#
_symmetry.space_group_name_H-M   'P 1'
#
loop_
_entity.id
_entity.type
_entity.pdbx_description
1 polymer ?
#
loop_
_entity_poly.entity_id
_entity_poly.type
_entity_poly.pdbx_seq_one_letter_code
_entity_poly.pdbx_strand_id
1 'polypeptide(L)'
;MTRSCKATDARDTVFSVLELADSDVYRINPNYRQELNEVLLSAVQAVISVEHGLDVLGVCQNPEKKFGLPSWMPFLMDKWKTMPFKTTNSRAQRFMPRLTKAEVPNVRINGNFLELQGDHVDTVQSICTSYVSNNANAEALEFVYANWRRFANDVASRRLLAKEDYYTLVSGADAELARQWIRFLTVLVDEAQDLDTRYSQSSGTKDAGPDAFLDDPATGGMYRHMGLNPRLSRCHLLPPSYLTASAHPNHRIHAGLQAYGVGRRLCATARGFLALVPAEACAGDSIALVNGASFPYVLRRSLGSADHVLIGEAFVPTWLGPTPIGPFENGVAEEMMRKACNTSMNSWIRIC
;
A
#
# COMPACT_ATOMS: atom_id res chain seq x y z
N MET A 1 -10.24 -0.27 -12.33
CA MET A 1 -11.60 -0.45 -11.78
C MET A 1 -11.90 0.71 -10.83
N THR A 2 -13.00 1.45 -11.03
CA THR A 2 -13.34 2.62 -10.21
C THR A 2 -14.53 2.33 -9.30
N ARG A 3 -14.32 2.29 -7.98
CA ARG A 3 -15.41 2.12 -6.98
C ARG A 3 -16.19 3.40 -6.66
N SER A 4 -15.76 4.52 -7.25
CA SER A 4 -16.40 5.84 -7.09
C SER A 4 -17.52 6.09 -8.10
N CYS A 5 -17.59 5.30 -9.18
CA CYS A 5 -18.61 5.44 -10.21
C CYS A 5 -19.87 4.67 -9.81
N LYS A 6 -21.03 5.35 -9.80
CA LYS A 6 -22.33 4.71 -9.57
C LYS A 6 -22.82 4.06 -10.87
N ALA A 7 -22.42 2.83 -11.12
CA ALA A 7 -22.95 2.04 -12.23
C ALA A 7 -24.34 1.49 -11.88
N THR A 8 -25.26 1.47 -12.86
CA THR A 8 -26.58 0.85 -12.70
C THR A 8 -26.48 -0.67 -12.74
N ASP A 9 -25.62 -1.20 -13.62
CA ASP A 9 -25.21 -2.61 -13.62
C ASP A 9 -23.78 -2.73 -13.08
N ALA A 10 -23.55 -3.61 -12.11
CA ALA A 10 -22.22 -3.82 -11.54
C ALA A 10 -21.19 -4.28 -12.59
N ARG A 11 -21.63 -4.93 -13.68
CA ARG A 11 -20.78 -5.39 -14.79
C ARG A 11 -20.19 -4.23 -15.59
N ASP A 12 -20.89 -3.08 -15.65
CA ASP A 12 -20.41 -1.89 -16.36
C ASP A 12 -19.09 -1.40 -15.78
N THR A 13 -18.86 -1.60 -14.47
CA THR A 13 -17.60 -1.19 -13.81
C THR A 13 -16.37 -1.94 -14.32
N VAL A 14 -16.57 -3.15 -14.86
CA VAL A 14 -15.53 -3.98 -15.46
C VAL A 14 -15.42 -3.66 -16.95
N PHE A 15 -16.54 -3.70 -17.67
CA PHE A 15 -16.56 -3.48 -19.12
C PHE A 15 -16.11 -2.06 -19.51
N SER A 16 -16.42 -1.03 -18.72
CA SER A 16 -15.97 0.34 -18.98
C SER A 16 -14.45 0.48 -18.91
N VAL A 17 -13.77 -0.34 -18.11
CA VAL A 17 -12.31 -0.30 -17.98
C VAL A 17 -11.65 -1.16 -19.06
N LEU A 18 -12.30 -2.26 -19.47
CA LEU A 18 -11.81 -3.11 -20.55
C LEU A 18 -11.75 -2.37 -21.89
N GLU A 19 -12.67 -1.44 -22.16
CA GLU A 19 -12.60 -0.58 -23.37
C GLU A 19 -11.37 0.34 -23.39
N LEU A 20 -10.77 0.63 -22.24
CA LEU A 20 -9.56 1.44 -22.11
C LEU A 20 -8.29 0.58 -22.00
N ALA A 21 -8.46 -0.73 -21.81
CA ALA A 21 -7.36 -1.67 -21.66
C ALA A 21 -6.94 -2.20 -23.03
N ASP A 22 -5.66 -2.57 -23.15
CA ASP A 22 -5.15 -3.18 -24.37
C ASP A 22 -5.82 -4.56 -24.58
N SER A 23 -6.63 -4.65 -25.64
CA SER A 23 -7.37 -5.87 -26.00
C SER A 23 -6.47 -7.04 -26.34
N ASP A 24 -5.24 -6.78 -26.78
CA ASP A 24 -4.27 -7.83 -27.10
C ASP A 24 -3.72 -8.48 -25.82
N VAL A 25 -3.69 -7.71 -24.72
CA VAL A 25 -3.24 -8.14 -23.40
C VAL A 25 -4.38 -8.81 -22.63
N TYR A 26 -5.56 -8.17 -22.58
CA TYR A 26 -6.71 -8.64 -21.81
C TYR A 26 -7.81 -9.11 -22.77
N ARG A 27 -7.73 -10.36 -23.23
CA ARG A 27 -8.66 -10.97 -24.20
C ARG A 27 -10.05 -11.26 -23.62
N ILE A 28 -10.73 -10.24 -23.09
CA ILE A 28 -12.06 -10.34 -22.49
C ILE A 28 -13.05 -9.58 -23.37
N ASN A 29 -14.05 -10.28 -23.89
CA ASN A 29 -15.14 -9.67 -24.65
C ASN A 29 -16.33 -9.38 -23.73
N PRO A 30 -16.92 -8.17 -23.76
CA PRO A 30 -18.11 -7.86 -22.97
C PRO A 30 -19.27 -8.81 -23.28
N ASN A 31 -19.79 -9.48 -22.25
CA ASN A 31 -20.90 -10.41 -22.37
C ASN A 31 -21.89 -10.26 -21.21
N TYR A 32 -22.95 -9.47 -21.43
CA TYR A 32 -24.02 -9.23 -20.46
C TYR A 32 -24.96 -10.42 -20.23
N ARG A 33 -24.74 -11.57 -20.90
CA ARG A 33 -25.47 -12.81 -20.62
C ARG A 33 -24.87 -13.61 -19.47
N GLN A 34 -23.64 -13.28 -19.07
CA GLN A 34 -22.96 -13.94 -17.96
C GLN A 34 -23.37 -13.34 -16.61
N GLU A 35 -23.34 -14.19 -15.59
CA GLU A 35 -23.49 -13.78 -14.19
C GLU A 35 -22.34 -12.88 -13.77
N LEU A 36 -22.60 -11.94 -12.85
CA LEU A 36 -21.60 -10.97 -12.38
C LEU A 36 -20.32 -11.66 -11.88
N ASN A 37 -20.49 -12.77 -11.15
CA ASN A 37 -19.36 -13.51 -10.57
C ASN A 37 -18.46 -14.12 -11.66
N GLU A 38 -19.03 -14.57 -12.78
CA GLU A 38 -18.26 -15.12 -13.91
C GLU A 38 -17.47 -14.00 -14.61
N VAL A 39 -18.10 -12.85 -14.82
CA VAL A 39 -17.45 -11.68 -15.43
C VAL A 39 -16.28 -11.21 -14.58
N LEU A 40 -16.46 -11.10 -13.26
CA LEU A 40 -15.40 -10.72 -12.33
C LEU A 40 -14.27 -11.76 -12.31
N LEU A 41 -14.60 -13.04 -12.31
CA LEU A 41 -13.62 -14.13 -12.33
C LEU A 41 -12.78 -14.08 -13.61
N SER A 42 -13.39 -13.97 -14.78
CA SER A 42 -12.67 -13.86 -16.05
C SER A 42 -11.81 -12.59 -16.12
N ALA A 43 -12.31 -11.47 -15.56
CA ALA A 43 -11.53 -10.23 -15.48
C ALA A 43 -10.27 -10.39 -14.63
N VAL A 44 -10.41 -10.93 -13.42
CA VAL A 44 -9.27 -11.15 -12.53
C VAL A 44 -8.31 -12.20 -13.10
N GLN A 45 -8.81 -13.27 -13.73
CA GLN A 45 -7.98 -14.27 -14.40
C GLN A 45 -7.08 -13.66 -15.47
N ALA A 46 -7.61 -12.78 -16.32
CA ALA A 46 -6.80 -12.11 -17.34
C ALA A 46 -5.76 -11.17 -16.73
N VAL A 47 -6.08 -10.51 -15.60
CA VAL A 47 -5.17 -9.57 -14.95
C VAL A 47 -4.08 -10.29 -14.16
N ILE A 48 -4.38 -11.36 -13.44
CA ILE A 48 -3.38 -12.03 -12.59
C ILE A 48 -2.24 -12.63 -13.42
N SER A 49 -2.50 -13.07 -14.65
CA SER A 49 -1.50 -13.73 -15.49
C SER A 49 -0.48 -12.79 -16.15
N VAL A 50 -0.63 -11.46 -16.02
CA VAL A 50 0.34 -10.50 -16.58
C VAL A 50 1.41 -10.10 -15.57
N GLU A 51 2.48 -9.45 -16.04
CA GLU A 51 3.47 -8.84 -15.16
C GLU A 51 2.79 -7.84 -14.21
N HIS A 52 3.12 -7.91 -12.92
CA HIS A 52 2.47 -7.13 -11.86
C HIS A 52 0.96 -7.37 -11.69
N GLY A 53 0.43 -8.45 -12.28
CA GLY A 53 -0.98 -8.82 -12.21
C GLY A 53 -1.50 -9.03 -10.79
N LEU A 54 -0.61 -9.40 -9.85
CA LEU A 54 -0.98 -9.58 -8.44
C LEU A 54 -1.38 -8.28 -7.74
N ASP A 55 -1.08 -7.09 -8.28
CA ASP A 55 -1.55 -5.81 -7.73
C ASP A 55 -3.09 -5.76 -7.63
N VAL A 56 -3.81 -6.60 -8.40
CA VAL A 56 -5.27 -6.76 -8.30
C VAL A 56 -5.72 -7.31 -6.93
N LEU A 57 -4.87 -8.06 -6.22
CA LEU A 57 -5.19 -8.58 -4.89
C LEU A 57 -5.30 -7.44 -3.86
N GLY A 58 -4.62 -6.30 -4.08
CA GLY A 58 -4.80 -5.10 -3.26
C GLY A 58 -6.20 -4.51 -3.30
N VAL A 59 -6.94 -4.77 -4.39
CA VAL A 59 -8.34 -4.35 -4.53
C VAL A 59 -9.35 -5.40 -4.05
N CYS A 60 -8.89 -6.55 -3.55
CA CYS A 60 -9.75 -7.62 -3.04
C CYS A 60 -9.95 -7.46 -1.53
N GLN A 61 -11.14 -6.99 -1.12
CA GLN A 61 -11.42 -6.54 0.26
C GLN A 61 -12.67 -7.21 0.84
N ASN A 62 -12.86 -8.48 0.50
CA ASN A 62 -14.03 -9.26 0.87
C ASN A 62 -13.66 -10.52 1.68
N PRO A 63 -12.99 -10.40 2.84
CA PRO A 63 -12.65 -11.59 3.62
C PRO A 63 -13.88 -12.31 4.20
N GLU A 64 -15.01 -11.62 4.32
CA GLU A 64 -16.29 -12.21 4.73
C GLU A 64 -16.97 -13.04 3.62
N LYS A 65 -16.42 -13.03 2.39
CA LYS A 65 -16.97 -13.74 1.23
C LYS A 65 -18.44 -13.41 0.96
N LYS A 66 -18.79 -12.13 1.09
CA LYS A 66 -20.13 -11.63 0.78
C LYS A 66 -20.50 -11.99 -0.66
N PHE A 67 -21.79 -12.28 -0.88
CA PHE A 67 -22.34 -12.69 -2.17
C PHE A 67 -21.75 -13.99 -2.75
N GLY A 68 -21.14 -14.83 -1.90
CA GLY A 68 -20.52 -16.09 -2.32
C GLY A 68 -19.24 -15.90 -3.13
N LEU A 69 -18.69 -14.68 -3.17
CA LEU A 69 -17.44 -14.38 -3.86
C LEU A 69 -16.24 -14.82 -3.01
N PRO A 70 -15.22 -15.45 -3.61
CA PRO A 70 -13.96 -15.72 -2.93
C PRO A 70 -13.29 -14.44 -2.41
N SER A 71 -12.45 -14.55 -1.39
CA SER A 71 -11.79 -13.37 -0.79
C SER A 71 -10.82 -12.65 -1.71
N TRP A 72 -10.32 -13.35 -2.74
CA TRP A 72 -9.42 -12.86 -3.78
C TRP A 72 -10.17 -12.29 -5.01
N MET A 73 -11.49 -12.13 -4.92
CA MET A 73 -12.30 -11.40 -5.91
C MET A 73 -12.63 -9.98 -5.42
N PRO A 74 -12.49 -8.95 -6.27
CA PRO A 74 -12.91 -7.61 -5.93
C PRO A 74 -14.43 -7.49 -6.05
N PHE A 75 -15.07 -7.03 -4.97
CA PHE A 75 -16.45 -6.57 -5.02
C PHE A 75 -16.47 -5.04 -5.19
N LEU A 76 -16.78 -4.57 -6.39
CA LEU A 76 -16.56 -3.18 -6.81
C LEU A 76 -17.65 -2.20 -6.36
N MET A 77 -18.78 -2.70 -5.89
CA MET A 77 -19.92 -1.88 -5.47
C MET A 77 -19.77 -1.34 -4.03
N ASP A 78 -18.88 -1.95 -3.23
CA ASP A 78 -18.61 -1.49 -1.87
C ASP A 78 -17.60 -0.35 -1.83
N LYS A 79 -17.75 0.53 -0.84
CA LYS A 79 -16.74 1.56 -0.56
C LYS A 79 -15.39 0.90 -0.23
N TRP A 80 -14.30 1.62 -0.48
CA TRP A 80 -12.97 1.19 -0.06
C TRP A 80 -12.95 0.96 1.45
N LYS A 81 -12.57 -0.24 1.87
CA LYS A 81 -12.23 -0.52 3.28
C LYS A 81 -10.80 -0.10 3.55
N THR A 82 -9.92 -0.38 2.59
CA THR A 82 -8.50 -0.03 2.57
C THR A 82 -8.18 0.60 1.22
N MET A 83 -7.28 1.58 1.15
CA MET A 83 -6.85 2.08 -0.18
C MET A 83 -5.70 1.21 -0.69
N PRO A 84 -5.72 0.63 -1.91
CA PRO A 84 -4.59 -0.15 -2.41
C PRO A 84 -3.32 0.72 -2.45
N PHE A 85 -2.16 0.12 -2.20
CA PHE A 85 -0.92 0.87 -2.30
C PHE A 85 -0.65 1.28 -3.74
N LYS A 86 -0.11 2.49 -3.93
CA LYS A 86 0.31 2.93 -5.26
C LYS A 86 1.61 2.23 -5.62
N THR A 87 1.70 1.71 -6.83
CA THR A 87 2.93 1.15 -7.40
C THR A 87 3.53 2.04 -8.49
N THR A 88 2.72 2.97 -9.02
CA THR A 88 3.07 3.88 -10.12
C THR A 88 2.87 5.34 -9.73
N ASN A 89 3.71 6.21 -10.29
CA ASN A 89 3.59 7.66 -10.11
C ASN A 89 2.61 8.28 -11.13
N SER A 90 2.45 9.60 -11.09
CA SER A 90 1.56 10.35 -11.99
C SER A 90 1.93 10.25 -13.48
N ARG A 91 3.14 9.80 -13.81
CA ARG A 91 3.62 9.55 -15.17
C ARG A 91 3.52 8.07 -15.57
N ALA A 92 2.79 7.26 -14.80
CA ALA A 92 2.68 5.80 -14.95
C ALA A 92 4.02 5.04 -14.83
N GLN A 93 5.08 5.67 -14.30
CA GLN A 93 6.34 4.99 -14.04
C GLN A 93 6.24 4.23 -12.72
N ARG A 94 6.61 2.94 -12.75
CA ARG A 94 6.64 2.10 -11.55
C ARG A 94 7.80 2.51 -10.65
N PHE A 95 7.51 2.73 -9.37
CA PHE A 95 8.50 3.07 -8.35
C PHE A 95 8.65 1.97 -7.29
N MET A 96 7.67 1.07 -7.18
CA MET A 96 7.73 -0.09 -6.28
C MET A 96 8.34 -1.30 -7.00
N PRO A 97 9.43 -1.88 -6.46
CA PRO A 97 10.03 -3.10 -7.01
C PRO A 97 9.14 -4.33 -6.76
N ARG A 98 9.54 -5.46 -7.32
CA ARG A 98 9.03 -6.77 -6.89
C ARG A 98 9.80 -7.23 -5.68
N LEU A 99 9.09 -7.81 -4.71
CA LEU A 99 9.71 -8.36 -3.51
C LEU A 99 10.41 -9.70 -3.79
N THR A 100 10.05 -10.35 -4.89
CA THR A 100 10.65 -11.59 -5.39
C THR A 100 11.34 -11.36 -6.74
N LYS A 101 12.26 -12.26 -7.12
CA LYS A 101 12.93 -12.23 -8.42
C LYS A 101 12.04 -12.66 -9.58
N ALA A 102 10.95 -13.39 -9.30
CA ALA A 102 9.98 -13.81 -10.31
C ALA A 102 9.34 -12.61 -11.02
N GLU A 103 9.35 -12.62 -12.36
CA GLU A 103 8.73 -11.57 -13.19
C GLU A 103 7.21 -11.75 -13.28
N VAL A 104 6.77 -13.00 -13.50
CA VAL A 104 5.36 -13.37 -13.58
C VAL A 104 4.97 -14.27 -12.41
N PRO A 105 3.74 -14.13 -11.89
CA PRO A 105 3.26 -14.99 -10.82
C PRO A 105 2.92 -16.38 -11.36
N ASN A 106 3.27 -17.41 -10.61
CA ASN A 106 2.84 -18.77 -10.91
C ASN A 106 1.52 -19.07 -10.19
N VAL A 107 0.45 -19.21 -10.98
CA VAL A 107 -0.92 -19.18 -10.48
C VAL A 107 -1.72 -20.35 -11.04
N ARG A 108 -2.55 -20.97 -10.18
CA ARG A 108 -3.59 -21.93 -10.59
C ARG A 108 -4.92 -21.48 -10.03
N ILE A 109 -5.93 -21.40 -10.90
CA ILE A 109 -7.28 -20.96 -10.53
C ILE A 109 -8.23 -22.12 -10.72
N ASN A 110 -8.83 -22.58 -9.63
CA ASN A 110 -9.74 -23.72 -9.58
C ASN A 110 -11.09 -23.27 -9.01
N GLY A 111 -11.93 -22.69 -9.87
CA GLY A 111 -13.24 -22.16 -9.48
C GLY A 111 -13.10 -21.09 -8.39
N ASN A 112 -13.41 -21.45 -7.14
CA ASN A 112 -13.37 -20.54 -6.00
C ASN A 112 -11.99 -20.43 -5.34
N PHE A 113 -11.01 -21.23 -5.74
CA PHE A 113 -9.68 -21.24 -5.14
C PHE A 113 -8.63 -20.63 -6.05
N LEU A 114 -7.79 -19.78 -5.47
CA LEU A 114 -6.59 -19.23 -6.07
C LEU A 114 -5.37 -19.85 -5.38
N GLU A 115 -4.58 -20.62 -6.11
CA GLU A 115 -3.31 -21.14 -5.64
C GLU A 115 -2.17 -20.30 -6.21
N LEU A 116 -1.34 -19.76 -5.33
CA LEU A 116 -0.19 -18.92 -5.67
C LEU A 116 1.09 -19.57 -5.16
N GLN A 117 2.16 -19.50 -5.94
CA GLN A 117 3.49 -19.90 -5.46
C GLN A 117 4.08 -18.82 -4.55
N GLY A 118 4.45 -19.21 -3.33
CA GLY A 118 4.97 -18.30 -2.32
C GLY A 118 5.08 -18.97 -0.95
N ASP A 119 5.58 -18.26 0.04
CA ASP A 119 5.76 -18.76 1.40
C ASP A 119 5.13 -17.84 2.44
N HIS A 120 4.70 -18.45 3.55
CA HIS A 120 4.38 -17.76 4.78
C HIS A 120 5.68 -17.36 5.48
N VAL A 121 6.03 -16.08 5.42
CA VAL A 121 7.35 -15.59 5.86
C VAL A 121 7.33 -15.05 7.29
N ASP A 122 6.20 -14.51 7.73
CA ASP A 122 6.04 -13.92 9.05
C ASP A 122 4.59 -14.04 9.55
N THR A 123 4.35 -13.59 10.78
CA THR A 123 3.02 -13.60 11.42
C THR A 123 2.84 -12.31 12.22
N VAL A 124 1.61 -11.78 12.24
CA VAL A 124 1.26 -10.62 13.04
C VAL A 124 1.30 -11.02 14.53
N GLN A 125 2.24 -10.48 15.29
CA GLN A 125 2.41 -10.80 16.72
C GLN A 125 1.62 -9.85 17.61
N SER A 126 1.67 -8.55 17.33
CA SER A 126 0.99 -7.51 18.11
C SER A 126 0.45 -6.45 17.17
N ILE A 127 -0.71 -5.88 17.51
CA ILE A 127 -1.39 -4.94 16.62
C ILE A 127 -1.88 -3.71 17.36
N CYS A 128 -1.72 -2.55 16.74
CA CYS A 128 -2.25 -1.31 17.26
C CYS A 128 -3.77 -1.24 17.02
N THR A 129 -4.52 -0.77 18.01
CA THR A 129 -5.98 -0.66 17.92
C THR A 129 -6.42 0.55 17.09
N SER A 130 -5.61 1.61 17.05
CA SER A 130 -5.90 2.79 16.23
C SER A 130 -5.56 2.54 14.76
N TYR A 131 -6.48 2.90 13.87
CA TYR A 131 -6.35 2.80 12.42
C TYR A 131 -6.85 4.09 11.76
N VAL A 132 -6.43 4.35 10.52
CA VAL A 132 -6.87 5.56 9.79
C VAL A 132 -8.23 5.30 9.15
N SER A 133 -9.24 6.08 9.54
CA SER A 133 -10.56 6.02 8.90
C SER A 133 -10.60 6.75 7.55
N ASN A 134 -11.52 6.38 6.65
CA ASN A 134 -11.66 6.99 5.31
C ASN A 134 -11.83 8.52 5.31
N ASN A 135 -12.40 9.11 6.36
CA ASN A 135 -12.69 10.54 6.46
C ASN A 135 -11.96 11.20 7.65
N ALA A 136 -10.79 10.70 8.01
CA ALA A 136 -10.03 11.23 9.13
C ALA A 136 -9.65 12.71 8.91
N ASN A 137 -10.02 13.57 9.87
CA ASN A 137 -9.56 14.96 9.92
C ASN A 137 -8.14 15.04 10.51
N ALA A 138 -7.53 16.24 10.51
CA ALA A 138 -6.17 16.43 11.01
C ALA A 138 -5.98 15.97 12.47
N GLU A 139 -6.97 16.20 13.33
CA GLU A 139 -6.93 15.77 14.74
C GLU A 139 -6.93 14.24 14.88
N ALA A 140 -7.78 13.55 14.11
CA ALA A 140 -7.82 12.09 14.09
C ALA A 140 -6.51 11.50 13.55
N LEU A 141 -5.93 12.12 12.52
CA LEU A 141 -4.63 11.70 11.96
C LEU A 141 -3.50 11.87 12.98
N GLU A 142 -3.50 12.99 13.71
CA GLU A 142 -2.52 13.24 14.77
C GLU A 142 -2.67 12.23 15.92
N PHE A 143 -3.90 11.93 16.33
CA PHE A 143 -4.19 10.91 17.33
C PHE A 143 -3.68 9.53 16.90
N VAL A 144 -3.95 9.12 15.65
CA VAL A 144 -3.47 7.86 15.10
C VAL A 144 -1.94 7.83 15.07
N TYR A 145 -1.30 8.91 14.58
CA TYR A 145 0.15 9.01 14.53
C TYR A 145 0.80 8.91 15.91
N ALA A 146 0.27 9.63 16.91
CA ALA A 146 0.75 9.59 18.28
C ALA A 146 0.62 8.18 18.89
N ASN A 147 -0.49 7.49 18.65
CA ASN A 147 -0.68 6.11 19.12
C ASN A 147 0.25 5.11 18.43
N TRP A 148 0.51 5.29 17.14
CA TRP A 148 1.45 4.44 16.39
C TRP A 148 2.88 4.62 16.89
N ARG A 149 3.32 5.85 17.16
CA ARG A 149 4.62 6.10 17.81
C ARG A 149 4.70 5.47 19.19
N ARG A 150 3.66 5.62 20.02
CA ARG A 150 3.61 4.98 21.36
C ARG A 150 3.68 3.46 21.26
N PHE A 151 2.94 2.86 20.33
CA PHE A 151 2.99 1.42 20.07
C PHE A 151 4.39 0.96 19.67
N ALA A 152 5.05 1.64 18.73
CA ALA A 152 6.43 1.31 18.34
C ALA A 152 7.40 1.36 19.53
N ASN A 153 7.28 2.38 20.40
CA ASN A 153 8.09 2.50 21.61
C ASN A 153 7.80 1.41 22.65
N ASP A 154 6.54 1.00 22.83
CA ASP A 154 6.16 -0.10 23.73
C ASP A 154 6.72 -1.45 23.25
N VAL A 155 6.60 -1.75 21.95
CA VAL A 155 7.17 -2.97 21.35
C VAL A 155 8.69 -2.97 21.46
N ALA A 156 9.34 -1.82 21.24
CA ALA A 156 10.77 -1.63 21.44
C ALA A 156 11.20 -1.90 22.88
N SER A 157 10.46 -1.38 23.86
CA SER A 157 10.72 -1.54 25.29
C SER A 157 10.65 -3.01 25.72
N ARG A 158 9.78 -3.80 25.07
CA ARG A 158 9.66 -5.25 25.27
C ARG A 158 10.72 -6.07 24.53
N ARG A 159 11.65 -5.41 23.81
CA ARG A 159 12.68 -6.06 22.96
C ARG A 159 12.09 -6.99 21.89
N LEU A 160 10.91 -6.63 21.39
CA LEU A 160 10.21 -7.37 20.34
C LEU A 160 10.47 -6.78 18.95
N LEU A 161 11.22 -5.68 18.83
CA LEU A 161 11.62 -5.12 17.54
C LEU A 161 12.99 -5.65 17.10
N ALA A 162 13.10 -5.90 15.80
CA ALA A 162 14.36 -6.12 15.12
C ALA A 162 15.24 -4.85 15.23
N LYS A 163 16.56 -5.02 15.17
CA LYS A 163 17.51 -3.90 15.34
C LYS A 163 17.33 -2.85 14.25
N GLU A 164 17.06 -3.29 13.03
CA GLU A 164 16.84 -2.47 11.84
C GLU A 164 15.71 -1.47 12.09
N ASP A 165 14.53 -1.97 12.49
CA ASP A 165 13.35 -1.15 12.73
C ASP A 165 13.48 -0.31 14.01
N TYR A 166 14.14 -0.84 15.03
CA TYR A 166 14.44 -0.08 16.25
C TYR A 166 15.26 1.18 15.95
N TYR A 167 16.37 1.06 15.21
CA TYR A 167 17.22 2.21 14.87
C TYR A 167 16.60 3.12 13.79
N THR A 168 15.63 2.63 13.03
CA THR A 168 15.00 3.42 11.95
C THR A 168 13.78 4.18 12.44
N LEU A 169 12.92 3.56 13.26
CA LEU A 169 11.57 4.07 13.59
C LEU A 169 11.38 4.43 15.06
N VAL A 170 12.36 4.14 15.93
CA VAL A 170 12.26 4.38 17.38
C VAL A 170 13.44 5.19 17.91
N SER A 171 14.66 4.80 17.59
CA SER A 171 15.90 5.37 18.14
C SER A 171 16.61 6.26 17.12
N GLY A 172 16.63 7.57 17.35
CA GLY A 172 17.36 8.52 16.50
C GLY A 172 17.18 9.96 16.98
N ALA A 173 17.87 10.89 16.34
CA ALA A 173 17.60 12.31 16.50
C ALA A 173 16.21 12.65 15.91
N ASP A 174 15.53 13.65 16.48
CA ASP A 174 14.13 13.97 16.10
C ASP A 174 13.93 14.21 14.60
N ALA A 175 14.88 14.88 13.93
CA ALA A 175 14.80 15.15 12.49
C ALA A 175 14.91 13.88 11.63
N GLU A 176 15.87 13.01 11.94
CA GLU A 176 16.04 11.73 11.21
C GLU A 176 14.86 10.80 11.49
N LEU A 177 14.38 10.77 12.74
CA LEU A 177 13.21 10.00 13.10
C LEU A 177 11.97 10.48 12.33
N ALA A 178 11.74 11.79 12.26
CA ALA A 178 10.65 12.36 11.46
C ALA A 178 10.77 11.98 9.98
N ARG A 179 11.97 12.06 9.42
CA ARG A 179 12.26 11.61 8.05
C ARG A 179 11.88 10.15 7.84
N GLN A 180 12.32 9.24 8.71
CA GLN A 180 12.01 7.81 8.56
C GLN A 180 10.52 7.51 8.72
N TRP A 181 9.80 8.23 9.59
CA TRP A 181 8.34 8.11 9.69
C TRP A 181 7.62 8.62 8.44
N ILE A 182 8.09 9.71 7.82
CA ILE A 182 7.54 10.19 6.55
C ILE A 182 7.72 9.12 5.46
N ARG A 183 8.93 8.56 5.35
CA ARG A 183 9.24 7.49 4.39
C ARG A 183 8.35 6.26 4.62
N PHE A 184 8.22 5.83 5.88
CA PHE A 184 7.36 4.72 6.28
C PHE A 184 5.89 4.93 5.86
N LEU A 185 5.32 6.09 6.21
CA LEU A 185 3.91 6.38 5.98
C LEU A 185 3.57 6.74 4.54
N THR A 186 4.56 7.18 3.76
CA THR A 186 4.40 7.45 2.33
C THR A 186 4.76 6.25 1.46
N VAL A 187 5.02 5.08 2.05
CA VAL A 187 5.40 3.85 1.32
C VAL A 187 6.64 4.14 0.44
N LEU A 188 7.59 4.87 1.01
CA LEU A 188 8.86 5.30 0.40
C LEU A 188 8.71 6.21 -0.83
N VAL A 189 7.53 6.78 -1.07
CA VAL A 189 7.35 7.77 -2.15
C VAL A 189 8.00 9.10 -1.80
N ASP A 190 7.93 9.50 -0.53
CA ASP A 190 8.53 10.72 -0.03
C ASP A 190 9.81 10.40 0.77
N GLU A 191 10.95 10.76 0.20
CA GLU A 191 12.28 10.56 0.80
C GLU A 191 12.62 11.56 1.92
N ALA A 192 11.85 12.64 2.05
CA ALA A 192 12.08 13.71 3.04
C ALA A 192 13.54 14.19 3.11
N GLN A 193 14.13 14.43 1.94
CA GLN A 193 15.54 14.83 1.77
C GLN A 193 15.88 16.16 2.46
N ASP A 194 14.90 17.05 2.58
CA ASP A 194 15.00 18.33 3.30
C ASP A 194 15.27 18.17 4.80
N LEU A 195 14.93 17.02 5.39
CA LEU A 195 15.21 16.69 6.78
C LEU A 195 16.55 15.94 6.96
N ASP A 196 17.24 15.58 5.87
CA ASP A 196 18.56 14.94 5.95
C ASP A 196 19.61 16.00 6.31
N THR A 197 20.19 15.84 7.49
CA THR A 197 21.20 16.76 8.06
C THR A 197 22.45 16.91 7.19
N ARG A 198 22.70 15.97 6.27
CA ARG A 198 23.83 16.02 5.31
C ARG A 198 23.57 16.96 4.13
N TYR A 199 22.31 17.26 3.82
CA TYR A 199 21.92 18.17 2.73
C TYR A 199 21.58 19.59 3.21
N SER A 200 21.52 19.80 4.54
CA SER A 200 21.26 21.11 5.16
C SER A 200 22.33 22.18 4.89
N GLN A 201 23.43 21.87 4.18
CA GLN A 201 24.47 22.84 3.85
C GLN A 201 24.31 23.55 2.48
N SER A 202 23.37 23.16 1.59
CA SER A 202 23.29 23.79 0.26
C SER A 202 21.93 24.33 -0.21
N SER A 203 20.86 24.27 0.59
CA SER A 203 19.64 24.99 0.26
C SER A 203 19.42 26.13 1.25
N GLY A 204 19.54 27.36 0.76
CA GLY A 204 19.01 28.51 1.49
C GLY A 204 17.54 28.21 1.76
N THR A 205 17.15 28.23 3.03
CA THR A 205 15.77 28.08 3.49
C THR A 205 14.93 29.22 2.92
N LYS A 206 14.44 29.04 1.69
CA LYS A 206 13.25 29.75 1.25
C LYS A 206 12.11 29.06 1.95
N ASP A 207 11.52 29.72 2.94
CA ASP A 207 10.24 29.35 3.53
C ASP A 207 9.25 29.09 2.39
N ALA A 208 9.07 27.82 2.03
CA ALA A 208 8.32 27.45 0.83
C ALA A 208 6.80 27.58 1.02
N GLY A 209 6.38 28.17 2.13
CA GLY A 209 4.98 28.40 2.47
C GLY A 209 4.18 27.10 2.64
N PRO A 210 2.90 27.22 3.02
CA PRO A 210 2.00 26.08 3.20
C PRO A 210 1.57 25.40 1.90
N ASP A 211 2.14 25.75 0.74
CA ASP A 211 1.78 25.17 -0.56
C ASP A 211 2.99 24.50 -1.26
N ALA A 212 4.14 24.41 -0.59
CA ALA A 212 5.37 23.79 -1.10
C ALA A 212 5.21 22.33 -1.53
N PHE A 213 4.38 21.60 -0.79
CA PHE A 213 4.12 20.17 -0.94
C PHE A 213 3.04 19.85 -1.99
N LEU A 214 2.34 20.86 -2.52
CA LEU A 214 1.51 20.68 -3.70
C LEU A 214 2.44 20.55 -4.90
N ASP A 215 2.42 19.42 -5.60
CA ASP A 215 3.16 19.22 -6.85
C ASP A 215 3.01 20.46 -7.74
N ASP A 216 4.14 21.05 -8.20
CA ASP A 216 4.08 22.15 -9.14
C ASP A 216 3.54 21.64 -10.49
N PRO A 217 2.33 22.05 -10.89
CA PRO A 217 1.73 21.59 -12.13
C PRO A 217 2.44 22.14 -13.38
N ALA A 218 3.36 23.11 -13.23
CA ALA A 218 4.26 23.49 -14.32
C ALA A 218 5.23 22.33 -14.69
N THR A 219 5.55 21.46 -13.72
CA THR A 219 6.43 20.28 -13.86
C THR A 219 5.70 18.94 -14.04
N GLY A 220 4.38 18.88 -13.76
CA GLY A 220 3.54 17.69 -13.87
C GLY A 220 2.48 17.82 -14.98
N GLY A 221 2.62 17.02 -16.05
CA GLY A 221 1.99 17.23 -17.36
C GLY A 221 0.45 17.25 -17.46
N MET A 222 -0.32 16.99 -16.40
CA MET A 222 -1.79 16.87 -16.50
C MET A 222 -2.54 18.21 -16.33
N TYR A 223 -1.94 19.19 -15.66
CA TYR A 223 -2.59 20.49 -15.35
C TYR A 223 -2.17 21.64 -16.27
N ARG A 224 -1.24 21.38 -17.19
CA ARG A 224 -0.72 22.39 -18.14
C ARG A 224 -1.83 22.92 -19.08
N HIS A 225 -2.94 22.19 -19.21
CA HIS A 225 -4.04 22.48 -20.13
C HIS A 225 -5.09 23.46 -19.59
N MET A 226 -5.11 23.77 -18.29
CA MET A 226 -6.12 24.69 -17.71
C MET A 226 -5.71 26.17 -17.74
N GLY A 227 -4.47 26.50 -18.14
CA GLY A 227 -3.99 27.90 -18.19
C GLY A 227 -3.96 28.62 -16.83
N LEU A 228 -4.21 27.90 -15.74
CA LEU A 228 -4.28 28.41 -14.37
C LEU A 228 -3.16 27.79 -13.56
N ASN A 229 -2.36 28.62 -12.90
CA ASN A 229 -1.39 28.16 -11.91
C ASN A 229 -2.14 27.92 -10.59
N PRO A 230 -2.38 26.66 -10.15
CA PRO A 230 -3.18 26.35 -8.98
C PRO A 230 -2.61 26.91 -7.68
N ARG A 231 -1.28 27.02 -7.56
CA ARG A 231 -0.64 27.69 -6.41
C ARG A 231 -1.01 29.17 -6.38
N LEU A 232 -0.92 29.84 -7.54
CA LEU A 232 -1.26 31.26 -7.68
C LEU A 232 -2.77 31.50 -7.50
N SER A 233 -3.61 30.66 -8.13
CA SER A 233 -5.08 30.73 -8.02
C SER A 233 -5.54 30.54 -6.58
N ARG A 234 -4.97 29.56 -5.86
CA ARG A 234 -5.31 29.29 -4.47
C ARG A 234 -4.85 30.41 -3.54
N CYS A 235 -3.67 30.99 -3.78
CA CYS A 235 -3.18 32.17 -3.07
C CYS A 235 -4.15 33.37 -3.20
N HIS A 236 -4.72 33.60 -4.39
CA HIS A 236 -5.72 34.66 -4.61
C HIS A 236 -7.10 34.36 -3.99
N LEU A 237 -7.46 33.10 -3.78
CA LEU A 237 -8.76 32.69 -3.23
C LEU A 237 -8.78 32.64 -1.69
N LEU A 238 -7.61 32.65 -1.05
CA LEU A 238 -7.49 32.53 0.40
C LEU A 238 -7.24 33.90 1.04
N PRO A 239 -7.74 34.13 2.28
CA PRO A 239 -7.53 35.38 2.98
C PRO A 239 -6.04 35.61 3.28
N PRO A 240 -5.58 36.86 3.41
CA PRO A 240 -4.17 37.19 3.68
C PRO A 240 -3.57 36.51 4.91
N SER A 241 -4.42 36.13 5.89
CA SER A 241 -4.02 35.35 7.07
C SER A 241 -3.47 33.96 6.74
N TYR A 242 -3.77 33.42 5.55
CA TYR A 242 -3.22 32.16 5.05
C TYR A 242 -1.74 32.29 4.66
N LEU A 243 -1.28 33.47 4.23
CA LEU A 243 0.12 33.73 3.90
C LEU A 243 1.04 33.64 5.13
N THR A 244 0.49 33.88 6.31
CA THR A 244 1.17 33.76 7.60
C THR A 244 0.96 32.41 8.28
N ALA A 245 0.10 31.55 7.73
CA ALA A 245 -0.15 30.23 8.30
C ALA A 245 1.01 29.30 7.96
N SER A 246 1.79 28.90 8.98
CA SER A 246 2.75 27.82 8.83
C SER A 246 2.01 26.50 8.59
N ALA A 247 2.50 25.67 7.67
CA ALA A 247 2.00 24.31 7.53
C ALA A 247 2.07 23.59 8.90
N HIS A 248 1.09 22.76 9.20
CA HIS A 248 1.13 21.92 10.40
C HIS A 248 2.46 21.13 10.42
N PRO A 249 3.17 21.01 11.55
CA PRO A 249 4.47 20.34 11.60
C PRO A 249 4.44 18.93 10.99
N ASN A 250 3.33 18.22 11.21
CA ASN A 250 3.08 16.87 10.70
C ASN A 250 2.28 16.82 9.38
N HIS A 251 2.20 17.91 8.60
CA HIS A 251 1.39 17.92 7.37
C HIS A 251 1.77 16.81 6.37
N ARG A 252 3.06 16.46 6.23
CA ARG A 252 3.54 15.35 5.39
C ARG A 252 3.14 13.98 5.93
N ILE A 253 3.22 13.82 7.25
CA ILE A 253 2.74 12.63 7.95
C ILE A 253 1.24 12.47 7.71
N HIS A 254 0.46 13.55 7.84
CA HIS A 254 -0.98 13.55 7.58
C HIS A 254 -1.28 13.21 6.11
N ALA A 255 -0.54 13.80 5.17
CA ALA A 255 -0.66 13.48 3.74
C ALA A 255 -0.35 12.00 3.45
N GLY A 256 0.70 11.44 4.06
CA GLY A 256 1.03 10.01 3.98
C GLY A 256 -0.07 9.11 4.54
N LEU A 257 -0.58 9.42 5.72
CA LEU A 257 -1.69 8.69 6.33
C LEU A 257 -2.98 8.76 5.49
N GLN A 258 -3.27 9.91 4.88
CA GLN A 258 -4.42 10.06 3.97
C GLN A 258 -4.23 9.28 2.66
N ALA A 259 -3.01 9.26 2.11
CA ALA A 259 -2.75 8.60 0.85
C ALA A 259 -2.62 7.07 0.98
N TYR A 260 -2.01 6.58 2.05
CA TYR A 260 -1.62 5.16 2.21
C TYR A 260 -2.05 4.53 3.53
N GLY A 261 -2.37 5.34 4.55
CA GLY A 261 -2.79 4.84 5.86
C GLY A 261 -4.27 4.45 5.91
N VAL A 262 -5.12 5.00 5.03
CA VAL A 262 -6.58 4.79 5.04
C VAL A 262 -6.95 3.31 5.01
N GLY A 263 -7.69 2.88 6.05
CA GLY A 263 -8.09 1.49 6.25
C GLY A 263 -6.99 0.57 6.80
N ARG A 264 -5.85 1.14 7.22
CA ARG A 264 -4.71 0.39 7.76
C ARG A 264 -4.40 0.76 9.20
N ARG A 265 -3.70 -0.17 9.85
CA ARG A 265 -3.15 -0.06 11.20
C ARG A 265 -1.71 -0.55 11.24
N LEU A 266 -0.99 -0.07 12.26
CA LEU A 266 0.37 -0.51 12.55
C LEU A 266 0.34 -1.85 13.30
N CYS A 267 1.20 -2.79 12.91
CA CYS A 267 1.46 -4.00 13.67
C CYS A 267 2.97 -4.24 13.84
N ALA A 268 3.31 -5.09 14.82
CA ALA A 268 4.62 -5.69 14.95
C ALA A 268 4.51 -7.18 14.59
N THR A 269 5.41 -7.65 13.75
CA THR A 269 5.48 -9.05 13.31
C THR A 269 6.26 -9.90 14.31
N ALA A 270 6.14 -11.22 14.21
CA ALA A 270 6.83 -12.17 15.09
C ALA A 270 8.36 -12.13 14.94
N ARG A 271 8.85 -11.69 13.78
CA ARG A 271 10.29 -11.42 13.55
C ARG A 271 10.72 -10.02 14.00
N GLY A 272 9.79 -9.22 14.51
CA GLY A 272 10.05 -7.90 15.07
C GLY A 272 10.09 -6.75 14.07
N PHE A 273 9.45 -6.91 12.91
CA PHE A 273 9.31 -5.81 11.96
C PHE A 273 8.01 -5.02 12.23
N LEU A 274 8.05 -3.72 12.00
CA LEU A 274 6.88 -2.86 11.95
C LEU A 274 6.29 -2.89 10.55
N ALA A 275 4.98 -3.08 10.48
CA ALA A 275 4.27 -3.20 9.23
C ALA A 275 2.94 -2.44 9.24
N LEU A 276 2.55 -1.94 8.08
CA LEU A 276 1.18 -1.50 7.84
C LEU A 276 0.36 -2.68 7.36
N VAL A 277 -0.76 -2.96 8.01
CA VAL A 277 -1.68 -4.05 7.67
C VAL A 277 -3.12 -3.54 7.60
N PRO A 278 -4.05 -4.22 6.91
CA PRO A 278 -5.44 -3.83 6.88
C PRO A 278 -6.06 -3.76 8.29
N ALA A 279 -7.05 -2.89 8.48
CA ALA A 279 -7.75 -2.74 9.75
C ALA A 279 -8.43 -4.04 10.22
N GLU A 280 -8.71 -4.98 9.31
CA GLU A 280 -9.32 -6.27 9.61
C GLU A 280 -8.30 -7.36 10.01
N ALA A 281 -7.00 -7.13 9.84
CA ALA A 281 -5.93 -8.09 10.20
C ALA A 281 -5.83 -8.29 11.71
N CYS A 282 -5.62 -9.51 12.21
CA CYS A 282 -5.58 -9.82 13.64
C CYS A 282 -4.23 -10.44 14.02
N ALA A 283 -3.93 -10.46 15.32
CA ALA A 283 -2.79 -11.22 15.82
C ALA A 283 -2.96 -12.71 15.47
N GLY A 284 -1.90 -13.33 14.97
CA GLY A 284 -1.92 -14.69 14.43
C GLY A 284 -2.17 -14.78 12.92
N ASP A 285 -2.57 -13.70 12.24
CA ASP A 285 -2.64 -13.68 10.79
C ASP A 285 -1.23 -13.81 10.19
N SER A 286 -1.11 -14.58 9.12
CA SER A 286 0.17 -14.79 8.44
C SER A 286 0.43 -13.69 7.42
N ILE A 287 1.70 -13.30 7.28
CA ILE A 287 2.17 -12.43 6.22
C ILE A 287 2.90 -13.31 5.21
N ALA A 288 2.35 -13.38 4.01
CA ALA A 288 2.85 -14.20 2.92
C ALA A 288 3.57 -13.36 1.87
N LEU A 289 4.67 -13.93 1.36
CA LEU A 289 5.41 -13.40 0.24
C LEU A 289 5.10 -14.26 -0.99
N VAL A 290 4.53 -13.63 -2.01
CA VAL A 290 4.07 -14.31 -3.23
C VAL A 290 4.97 -13.93 -4.40
N ASN A 291 5.30 -14.91 -5.24
CA ASN A 291 6.12 -14.71 -6.42
C ASN A 291 5.43 -13.76 -7.41
N GLY A 292 6.14 -12.71 -7.82
CA GLY A 292 5.65 -11.66 -8.73
C GLY A 292 4.96 -10.48 -8.02
N ALA A 293 4.81 -10.52 -6.70
CA ALA A 293 4.12 -9.46 -5.95
C ALA A 293 5.03 -8.27 -5.60
N SER A 294 4.46 -7.07 -5.61
CA SER A 294 5.12 -5.85 -5.12
C SER A 294 4.90 -5.58 -3.63
N PHE A 295 3.87 -6.18 -3.04
CA PHE A 295 3.59 -6.09 -1.61
C PHE A 295 3.36 -7.49 -1.04
N PRO A 296 3.69 -7.73 0.24
CA PRO A 296 3.24 -8.93 0.91
C PRO A 296 1.74 -8.89 1.19
N TYR A 297 1.14 -10.06 1.38
CA TYR A 297 -0.30 -10.19 1.65
C TYR A 297 -0.55 -10.78 3.03
N VAL A 298 -1.52 -10.20 3.74
CA VAL A 298 -2.02 -10.73 4.99
C VAL A 298 -3.06 -11.81 4.68
N LEU A 299 -2.82 -13.01 5.19
CA LEU A 299 -3.64 -14.19 4.99
C LEU A 299 -4.10 -14.74 6.34
N ARG A 300 -5.40 -15.01 6.45
CA ARG A 300 -5.97 -15.65 7.63
C ARG A 300 -6.31 -17.10 7.31
N ARG A 301 -5.82 -18.03 8.13
CA ARG A 301 -6.16 -19.44 7.98
C ARG A 301 -7.63 -19.68 8.32
N SER A 302 -8.35 -20.40 7.47
CA SER A 302 -9.72 -20.81 7.74
C SER A 302 -9.76 -21.95 8.77
N LEU A 303 -10.77 -21.94 9.64
CA LEU A 303 -10.92 -22.96 10.68
C LEU A 303 -11.17 -24.33 10.04
N GLY A 304 -10.33 -25.32 10.36
CA GLY A 304 -10.49 -26.70 9.91
C GLY A 304 -10.03 -27.01 8.49
N SER A 305 -9.46 -26.05 7.76
CA SER A 305 -8.90 -26.27 6.41
C SER A 305 -7.44 -25.81 6.29
N ALA A 306 -6.78 -26.24 5.22
CA ALA A 306 -5.48 -25.69 4.80
C ALA A 306 -5.61 -24.36 4.03
N ASP A 307 -6.85 -23.94 3.75
CA ASP A 307 -7.16 -22.78 2.93
C ASP A 307 -7.06 -21.47 3.72
N HIS A 308 -6.73 -20.40 3.01
CA HIS A 308 -6.56 -19.06 3.56
C HIS A 308 -7.57 -18.07 2.98
N VAL A 309 -7.95 -17.09 3.79
CA VAL A 309 -8.73 -15.92 3.37
C VAL A 309 -7.75 -14.76 3.19
N LEU A 310 -7.84 -14.09 2.04
CA LEU A 310 -7.11 -12.85 1.79
C LEU A 310 -7.71 -11.72 2.63
N ILE A 311 -6.89 -11.11 3.48
CA ILE A 311 -7.26 -9.94 4.27
C ILE A 311 -6.87 -8.64 3.55
N GLY A 312 -5.71 -8.63 2.87
CA GLY A 312 -5.28 -7.52 2.02
C GLY A 312 -3.76 -7.31 2.01
N GLU A 313 -3.32 -6.21 1.39
CA GLU A 313 -1.90 -5.83 1.30
C GLU A 313 -1.31 -5.41 2.64
N ALA A 314 -0.10 -5.87 2.91
CA ALA A 314 0.77 -5.36 3.96
C ALA A 314 1.93 -4.55 3.37
N PHE A 315 2.55 -3.71 4.18
CA PHE A 315 3.79 -3.03 3.81
C PHE A 315 4.79 -3.18 4.94
N VAL A 316 5.94 -3.79 4.61
CA VAL A 316 7.07 -4.01 5.51
C VAL A 316 8.31 -3.35 4.86
N PRO A 317 8.69 -2.14 5.30
CA PRO A 317 9.74 -1.35 4.62
C PRO A 317 11.07 -2.09 4.54
N THR A 318 11.42 -2.81 5.61
CA THR A 318 12.70 -3.51 5.76
C THR A 318 12.89 -4.60 4.69
N TRP A 319 11.80 -5.09 4.08
CA TRP A 319 11.86 -6.09 3.01
C TRP A 319 12.20 -5.51 1.64
N LEU A 320 12.13 -4.19 1.49
CA LEU A 320 12.55 -3.49 0.26
C LEU A 320 14.06 -3.20 0.24
N GLY A 321 14.78 -3.56 1.30
CA GLY A 321 16.20 -3.30 1.44
C GLY A 321 16.55 -1.90 1.95
N PRO A 322 17.84 -1.63 2.17
CA PRO A 322 18.29 -0.32 2.62
C PRO A 322 18.17 0.70 1.48
N THR A 323 17.44 1.78 1.66
CA THR A 323 17.59 2.96 0.79
C THR A 323 18.04 4.17 1.59
N PRO A 324 19.31 4.59 1.38
CA PRO A 324 19.70 5.98 1.59
C PRO A 324 20.00 6.74 0.27
N ILE A 325 20.56 6.11 -0.79
CA ILE A 325 20.94 6.78 -2.09
C ILE A 325 21.07 5.74 -3.26
N GLY A 326 20.18 4.74 -3.40
CA GLY A 326 20.31 3.70 -4.45
C GLY A 326 18.98 3.19 -5.00
N PRO A 327 18.94 2.63 -6.22
CA PRO A 327 17.71 2.09 -6.82
C PRO A 327 17.23 0.86 -6.05
N PHE A 328 15.92 0.66 -5.99
CA PHE A 328 15.35 -0.56 -5.46
C PHE A 328 15.75 -1.76 -6.33
N GLU A 329 16.31 -2.79 -5.71
CA GLU A 329 16.60 -4.07 -6.37
C GLU A 329 15.40 -5.02 -6.21
N ASN A 330 15.07 -5.76 -7.27
CA ASN A 330 14.03 -6.78 -7.20
C ASN A 330 14.52 -8.01 -6.40
N GLY A 331 13.64 -8.58 -5.59
CA GLY A 331 13.95 -9.84 -4.90
C GLY A 331 14.75 -9.70 -3.60
N VAL A 332 14.91 -8.49 -3.06
CA VAL A 332 15.61 -8.28 -1.78
C VAL A 332 14.91 -9.02 -0.64
N ALA A 333 13.57 -8.93 -0.57
CA ALA A 333 12.78 -9.64 0.44
C ALA A 333 12.98 -11.15 0.34
N GLU A 334 12.92 -11.70 -0.87
CA GLU A 334 13.17 -13.13 -1.13
C GLU A 334 14.55 -13.57 -0.61
N GLU A 335 15.60 -12.82 -0.90
CA GLU A 335 16.95 -13.13 -0.45
C GLU A 335 17.08 -13.07 1.08
N MET A 336 16.49 -12.03 1.70
CA MET A 336 16.45 -11.89 3.14
C MET A 336 15.73 -13.06 3.81
N MET A 337 14.57 -13.47 3.28
CA MET A 337 13.79 -14.57 3.82
C MET A 337 14.45 -15.92 3.59
N ARG A 338 15.10 -16.13 2.45
CA ARG A 338 15.86 -17.36 2.18
C ARG A 338 16.97 -17.56 3.21
N LYS A 339 17.68 -16.49 3.58
CA LYS A 339 18.71 -16.50 4.64
C LYS A 339 18.12 -16.69 6.03
N ALA A 340 17.02 -16.00 6.34
CA ALA A 340 16.43 -15.99 7.67
C ALA A 340 15.58 -17.23 8.00
N CYS A 341 15.04 -17.92 6.98
CA CYS A 341 14.03 -18.96 7.15
C CYS A 341 14.48 -20.34 6.61
N ASN A 342 15.64 -20.43 5.94
CA ASN A 342 16.11 -21.63 5.24
C ASN A 342 15.03 -22.29 4.36
N THR A 343 14.16 -21.46 3.77
CA THR A 343 12.97 -21.91 3.03
C THR A 343 13.21 -21.74 1.53
N SER A 344 12.76 -22.71 0.74
CA SER A 344 12.65 -22.55 -0.70
C SER A 344 11.29 -21.92 -1.01
N MET A 345 11.27 -20.75 -1.67
CA MET A 345 10.08 -19.98 -2.06
C MET A 345 9.21 -20.65 -3.14
N ASN A 346 8.86 -21.90 -2.88
CA ASN A 346 8.23 -22.82 -3.81
C ASN A 346 7.01 -23.53 -3.21
N SER A 347 6.55 -23.12 -2.02
CA SER A 347 5.30 -23.63 -1.48
C SER A 347 4.10 -23.09 -2.28
N TRP A 348 2.98 -23.80 -2.18
CA TRP A 348 1.71 -23.37 -2.76
C TRP A 348 0.80 -22.87 -1.65
N ILE A 349 0.36 -21.62 -1.78
CA ILE A 349 -0.59 -20.98 -0.88
C ILE A 349 -1.95 -21.00 -1.55
N ARG A 350 -2.92 -21.67 -0.92
CA ARG A 350 -4.30 -21.73 -1.39
C ARG A 350 -5.16 -20.69 -0.69
N ILE A 351 -5.79 -19.83 -1.48
CA ILE A 351 -6.67 -18.73 -1.06
C ILE A 351 -8.09 -19.03 -1.55
N CYS A 352 -9.09 -18.79 -0.70
CA CYS A 352 -10.48 -19.17 -0.95
C CYS A 352 -11.49 -18.02 -0.82
#